data_AF-A0AAW2SJ56-F1
#
_entry.id   AF-A0AAW2SJ56-F1
#
_cell.length_a   1.000
_cell.length_b   1.000
_cell.length_c   1.000
_cell.angle_alpha   90.00
_cell.angle_beta   90.00
_cell.angle_gamma   90.00
#
_symmetry.space_group_name_H-M   'P 1'
#
loop_
_entity.id
_entity.type
_entity.pdbx_description
1 polymer ?
#
loop_
_entity_poly.entity_id
_entity_poly.type
_entity_poly.pdbx_seq_one_letter_code
_entity_poly.pdbx_strand_id
1 'polypeptide(L)'
;MAIQYRFSKYNLLVSVSPFFLSPPLDCFPNFSSRSFSAVQFKIIASQMGVNVPRIKLGSQGLEVSKQGLGCLGMSTSYAPRKPEPEMIQLIHHAINSGVTFLDTSDVYGPHTNELLLGKALKGGFREKVQIATKFGVVLKDGKMEVHGEPEYVRAACEASLKRLDVDCIDLYYVHRIDTRVPIEVTVSILQWKRYSATAFGVMLDCIFCD
;
A
#
# COMPACT_ATOMS: atom_id res chain seq x y z
N MET A 1 -2.21 12.71 14.79
CA MET A 1 -0.82 12.66 15.29
C MET A 1 -0.21 11.35 14.81
N ALA A 2 0.61 11.37 13.76
CA ALA A 2 1.17 10.17 13.14
C ALA A 2 2.32 9.61 13.99
N ILE A 3 2.36 8.30 14.23
CA ILE A 3 3.47 7.65 14.92
C ILE A 3 4.54 7.35 13.86
N GLN A 4 5.73 7.93 14.02
CA GLN A 4 6.85 7.72 13.12
C GLN A 4 7.62 6.47 13.56
N TYR A 5 7.72 5.45 12.70
CA TYR A 5 8.65 4.34 12.92
C TYR A 5 9.92 4.58 12.10
N ARG A 6 11.06 4.55 12.80
CA ARG A 6 12.39 4.69 12.20
C ARG A 6 12.94 3.31 11.86
N PHE A 7 13.01 2.98 10.58
CA PHE A 7 13.77 1.80 10.14
C PHE A 7 15.26 2.13 10.20
N SER A 8 15.92 1.68 11.28
CA SER A 8 17.31 2.00 11.63
C SER A 8 18.34 1.73 10.52
N LYS A 9 18.05 0.85 9.56
CA LYS A 9 18.99 0.48 8.49
C LYS A 9 18.91 1.38 7.25
N TYR A 10 17.78 2.04 7.01
CA TYR A 10 17.52 2.78 5.76
C TYR A 10 17.28 4.29 5.98
N ASN A 11 17.27 4.75 7.24
CA ASN A 11 17.04 6.15 7.63
C ASN A 11 15.83 6.79 6.90
N LEU A 12 14.76 6.00 6.72
CA LEU A 12 13.52 6.41 6.07
C LEU A 12 12.43 6.63 7.14
N LEU A 13 11.70 7.75 7.04
CA LEU A 13 10.51 8.02 7.84
C LEU A 13 9.29 7.43 7.12
N VAL A 14 8.63 6.44 7.75
CA VAL A 14 7.38 5.86 7.24
C VAL A 14 6.23 6.35 8.11
N SER A 15 5.22 6.95 7.48
CA SER A 15 3.99 7.37 8.13
C SER A 15 3.06 6.17 8.28
N VAL A 16 2.67 5.82 9.51
CA VAL A 16 1.59 4.87 9.80
C VAL A 16 0.44 5.61 10.48
N SER A 17 -0.78 5.41 9.98
CA SER A 17 -2.01 5.96 10.57
C SER A 17 -2.38 5.17 11.84
N PRO A 18 -2.69 5.85 12.97
CA PRO A 18 -3.00 5.16 14.21
C PRO A 18 -4.51 4.90 14.30
N PHE A 19 -4.93 3.63 14.33
CA PHE A 19 -6.24 3.26 14.86
C PHE A 19 -6.06 2.15 15.93
N PHE A 20 -6.38 2.57 17.16
CA PHE A 20 -6.57 1.87 18.43
C PHE A 20 -5.41 1.19 19.18
N LEU A 21 -5.45 1.49 20.50
CA LEU A 21 -4.50 1.30 21.57
C LEU A 21 -4.31 -0.16 21.99
N SER A 22 -3.07 -0.49 22.33
CA SER A 22 -2.62 -1.71 22.99
C SER A 22 -3.16 -1.85 24.43
N PRO A 23 -3.36 -3.07 24.96
CA PRO A 23 -3.33 -3.28 26.41
C PRO A 23 -1.87 -3.30 26.93
N PRO A 24 -1.64 -3.10 28.23
CA PRO A 24 -0.32 -2.83 28.80
C PRO A 24 0.63 -4.03 28.81
N LEU A 25 1.92 -3.72 28.74
CA LEU A 25 3.05 -4.63 28.83
C LEU A 25 3.24 -5.10 30.28
N ASP A 26 2.70 -6.26 30.62
CA ASP A 26 3.13 -7.06 31.78
C ASP A 26 2.90 -8.53 31.46
N CYS A 27 3.85 -9.17 30.77
CA CYS A 27 3.72 -10.60 30.46
C CYS A 27 5.03 -11.32 30.12
N PHE A 28 6.14 -11.08 30.84
CA PHE A 28 7.27 -12.05 30.81
C PHE A 28 8.12 -11.99 32.10
N PRO A 29 7.80 -12.78 33.15
CA PRO A 29 8.76 -13.08 34.20
C PRO A 29 9.58 -14.32 33.79
N ASN A 30 10.91 -14.23 33.96
CA ASN A 30 11.92 -15.28 33.80
C ASN A 30 12.52 -15.48 32.39
N PHE A 31 13.50 -14.64 32.04
CA PHE A 31 14.53 -15.01 31.08
C PHE A 31 15.88 -15.12 31.80
N SER A 32 16.27 -16.35 32.15
CA SER A 32 17.58 -16.62 32.76
C SER A 32 18.70 -16.40 31.75
N SER A 33 19.78 -15.77 32.19
CA SER A 33 20.99 -15.50 31.43
C SER A 33 21.70 -16.79 30.98
N ARG A 34 21.37 -17.29 29.80
CA ARG A 34 22.26 -18.16 29.02
C ARG A 34 22.81 -17.36 27.84
N SER A 35 24.13 -17.26 27.76
CA SER A 35 24.84 -16.57 26.70
C SER A 35 24.65 -17.29 25.37
N PHE A 36 23.72 -16.80 24.57
CA PHE A 36 23.59 -17.23 23.17
C PHE A 36 24.69 -16.57 22.34
N SER A 37 25.39 -17.36 21.53
CA SER A 37 26.38 -16.84 20.59
C SER A 37 25.71 -15.88 19.59
N ALA A 38 26.44 -14.89 19.07
CA ALA A 38 25.92 -13.95 18.07
C ALA A 38 25.38 -14.64 16.80
N VAL A 39 25.86 -15.86 16.51
CA VAL A 39 25.36 -16.70 15.42
C VAL A 39 24.00 -17.29 15.77
N GLN A 40 23.81 -17.76 17.00
CA GLN A 40 22.52 -18.25 17.47
C GLN A 40 21.46 -17.14 17.49
N PHE A 41 21.85 -15.92 17.87
CA PHE A 41 20.94 -14.76 17.85
C PHE A 41 20.53 -14.37 16.41
N LYS A 42 21.45 -14.46 15.44
CA LYS A 42 21.13 -14.24 14.01
C LYS A 42 20.20 -15.32 13.44
N ILE A 43 20.42 -16.58 13.81
CA ILE A 43 19.56 -17.71 13.38
C ILE A 43 18.17 -17.58 14.02
N ILE A 44 18.10 -17.30 15.32
CA ILE A 44 16.82 -17.09 16.03
C ILE A 44 16.10 -15.85 15.49
N ALA A 45 16.81 -14.75 15.20
CA ALA A 45 16.21 -13.55 14.61
C ALA A 45 15.76 -13.75 13.14
N SER A 46 16.42 -14.63 12.37
CA SER A 46 15.95 -14.99 11.02
C SER A 46 14.81 -16.00 11.05
N GLN A 47 14.69 -16.79 12.12
CA GLN A 47 13.60 -17.76 12.34
C GLN A 47 12.38 -17.14 13.04
N MET A 48 12.58 -16.06 13.79
CA MET A 48 11.52 -15.15 14.23
C MET A 48 11.17 -14.21 13.07
N GLY A 49 10.71 -14.81 11.97
CA GLY A 49 10.05 -14.05 10.92
C GLY A 49 8.99 -13.20 11.59
N VAL A 50 9.13 -11.87 11.46
CA VAL A 50 8.12 -10.93 11.93
C VAL A 50 6.84 -11.30 11.17
N ASN A 51 5.96 -12.05 11.82
CA ASN A 51 4.70 -12.43 11.21
C ASN A 51 3.73 -11.28 11.46
N VAL A 52 3.59 -10.40 10.48
CA VAL A 52 2.64 -9.29 10.56
C VAL A 52 1.23 -9.89 10.60
N PRO A 53 0.44 -9.66 11.67
CA PRO A 53 -0.91 -10.21 11.76
C PRO A 53 -1.74 -9.79 10.55
N ARG A 54 -2.67 -10.64 10.13
CA ARG A 54 -3.58 -10.37 9.02
C ARG A 54 -4.92 -9.85 9.53
N ILE A 55 -5.55 -8.96 8.77
CA ILE A 55 -6.87 -8.40 9.07
C ILE A 55 -7.74 -8.41 7.82
N LYS A 56 -9.05 -8.54 8.02
CA LYS A 56 -10.03 -8.30 6.95
C LYS A 56 -10.20 -6.80 6.76
N LEU A 57 -10.10 -6.34 5.52
CA LEU A 57 -10.43 -4.98 5.11
C LEU A 57 -11.87 -4.98 4.61
N GLY A 58 -12.77 -4.32 5.33
CA GLY A 58 -14.20 -4.35 5.05
C GLY A 58 -14.87 -5.71 5.32
N SER A 59 -16.11 -5.86 4.86
CA SER A 59 -16.94 -7.06 5.06
C SER A 59 -16.85 -8.08 3.92
N GLN A 60 -16.26 -7.70 2.78
CA GLN A 60 -16.30 -8.46 1.53
C GLN A 60 -15.16 -9.47 1.35
N GLY A 61 -14.35 -9.71 2.40
CA GLY A 61 -13.38 -10.81 2.43
C GLY A 61 -11.98 -10.49 1.90
N LEU A 62 -11.67 -9.24 1.51
CA LEU A 62 -10.28 -8.84 1.26
C LEU A 62 -9.50 -8.94 2.56
N GLU A 63 -8.39 -9.68 2.54
CA GLU A 63 -7.53 -9.85 3.70
C GLU A 63 -6.14 -9.29 3.39
N VAL A 64 -5.59 -8.53 4.33
CA VAL A 64 -4.34 -7.79 4.18
C VAL A 64 -3.50 -7.91 5.45
N SER A 65 -2.20 -7.63 5.37
CA SER A 65 -1.38 -7.44 6.56
C SER A 65 -1.85 -6.21 7.35
N LYS A 66 -1.89 -6.32 8.68
CA LYS A 66 -2.29 -5.25 9.60
C LYS A 66 -1.42 -3.99 9.43
N GLN A 67 -0.18 -4.17 9.01
CA GLN A 67 0.71 -3.11 8.56
C GLN A 67 0.83 -3.15 7.04
N GLY A 68 0.56 -2.03 6.38
CA GLY A 68 0.83 -1.84 4.95
C GLY A 68 2.08 -1.00 4.70
N LEU A 69 2.58 -1.05 3.46
CA LEU A 69 3.65 -0.21 2.96
C LEU A 69 3.07 0.87 2.05
N GLY A 70 3.10 2.11 2.52
CA GLY A 70 2.83 3.28 1.68
C GLY A 70 4.03 3.61 0.80
N CYS A 71 3.85 3.60 -0.52
CA CYS A 71 4.95 3.72 -1.48
C CYS A 71 5.26 5.17 -1.89
N LEU A 72 4.51 6.16 -1.39
CA LEU A 72 4.71 7.59 -1.69
C LEU A 72 6.16 8.06 -1.49
N GLY A 73 6.80 7.61 -0.41
CA GLY A 73 8.17 7.99 -0.05
C GLY A 73 9.24 7.52 -1.03
N MET A 74 8.90 6.61 -1.95
CA MET A 74 9.82 6.09 -2.97
C MET A 74 9.86 6.97 -4.23
N SER A 75 8.95 7.94 -4.36
CA SER A 75 8.83 8.81 -5.52
C SER A 75 9.26 10.25 -5.25
N THR A 76 8.73 10.93 -4.21
CA THR A 76 8.86 12.40 -4.17
C THR A 76 8.69 13.11 -2.81
N SER A 77 8.06 12.55 -1.78
CA SER A 77 7.50 13.43 -0.72
C SER A 77 8.38 13.75 0.49
N TYR A 78 9.45 13.01 0.78
CA TYR A 78 10.13 13.13 2.09
C TYR A 78 11.67 13.22 2.05
N ALA A 79 12.31 12.82 0.95
CA ALA A 79 13.77 12.80 0.81
C ALA A 79 14.15 12.74 -0.69
N PRO A 80 15.41 13.05 -1.07
CA PRO A 80 15.89 12.71 -2.41
C PRO A 80 15.63 11.23 -2.68
N ARG A 81 15.01 10.96 -3.83
CA ARG A 81 14.65 9.61 -4.25
C ARG A 81 15.91 8.73 -4.24
N LYS A 82 15.83 7.62 -3.50
CA LYS A 82 16.88 6.61 -3.51
C LYS A 82 16.90 5.88 -4.86
N PRO A 83 18.05 5.31 -5.26
CA PRO A 83 18.15 4.52 -6.49
C PRO A 83 17.06 3.45 -6.58
N GLU A 84 16.51 3.26 -7.78
CA GLU A 84 15.44 2.29 -8.04
C GLU A 84 15.74 0.86 -7.48
N PRO A 85 16.95 0.29 -7.65
CA PRO A 85 17.26 -1.03 -7.09
C PRO A 85 17.12 -1.11 -5.57
N GLU A 86 17.47 -0.04 -4.84
CA GLU A 86 17.32 0.00 -3.38
C GLU A 86 15.84 0.02 -2.97
N MET A 87 15.00 0.71 -3.74
CA MET A 87 13.55 0.74 -3.49
C MET A 87 12.89 -0.60 -3.78
N ILE A 88 13.31 -1.30 -4.84
CA ILE A 88 12.87 -2.67 -5.12
C ILE A 88 13.27 -3.60 -3.97
N GLN A 89 14.51 -3.51 -3.48
CA GLN A 89 14.97 -4.29 -2.32
C GLN A 89 14.16 -3.99 -1.06
N LEU A 90 13.78 -2.73 -0.83
CA LEU A 90 12.94 -2.34 0.30
C LEU A 90 11.54 -2.98 0.20
N ILE A 91 10.93 -2.94 -0.99
CA ILE A 91 9.63 -3.59 -1.24
C ILE A 91 9.74 -5.10 -0.98
N HIS A 92 10.77 -5.76 -1.54
CA HIS A 92 11.01 -7.19 -1.32
C HIS A 92 11.23 -7.51 0.14
N HIS A 93 11.97 -6.68 0.87
CA HIS A 93 12.19 -6.85 2.30
C HIS A 93 10.89 -6.76 3.10
N ALA A 94 10.03 -5.78 2.80
CA ALA A 94 8.71 -5.66 3.43
C ALA A 94 7.86 -6.90 3.18
N ILE A 95 7.79 -7.37 1.92
CA ILE A 95 7.03 -8.56 1.54
C ILE A 95 7.55 -9.81 2.25
N ASN A 96 8.86 -10.00 2.25
CA ASN A 96 9.49 -11.13 2.93
C ASN A 96 9.38 -11.05 4.47
N SER A 97 9.05 -9.87 5.01
CA SER A 97 8.76 -9.66 6.43
C SER A 97 7.26 -9.71 6.75
N GLY A 98 6.43 -10.26 5.86
CA GLY A 98 5.00 -10.49 6.09
C GLY A 98 4.08 -9.31 5.75
N VAL A 99 4.60 -8.20 5.22
CA VAL A 99 3.75 -7.11 4.69
C VAL A 99 3.20 -7.53 3.34
N THR A 100 1.89 -7.60 3.22
CA THR A 100 1.23 -7.97 1.96
C THR A 100 0.49 -6.78 1.35
N PHE A 101 0.26 -5.70 2.08
CA PHE A 101 -0.53 -4.57 1.58
C PHE A 101 0.37 -3.45 1.07
N LEU A 102 0.32 -3.18 -0.23
CA LEU A 102 1.10 -2.12 -0.88
C LEU A 102 0.16 -1.02 -1.36
N ASP A 103 0.40 0.22 -0.93
CA ASP A 103 -0.42 1.38 -1.27
C ASP A 103 0.37 2.38 -2.15
N THR A 104 -0.16 2.65 -3.34
CA THR A 104 0.41 3.59 -4.33
C THR A 104 -0.66 4.54 -4.88
N SER A 105 -0.35 5.38 -5.86
CA SER A 105 -1.29 6.27 -6.56
C SER A 105 -0.73 6.66 -7.92
N ASP A 106 -1.62 6.91 -8.87
CA ASP A 106 -1.28 7.42 -10.20
C ASP A 106 -0.48 8.75 -10.17
N VAL A 107 -0.74 9.64 -9.22
CA VAL A 107 -0.08 10.94 -9.09
C VAL A 107 1.32 10.87 -8.46
N TYR A 108 1.73 9.72 -7.91
CA TYR A 108 3.00 9.62 -7.20
C TYR A 108 4.19 9.66 -8.18
N GLY A 109 4.98 10.74 -8.07
CA GLY A 109 6.20 10.95 -8.84
C GLY A 109 5.99 11.23 -10.32
N PRO A 110 4.93 11.97 -10.69
CA PRO A 110 3.77 11.47 -11.43
C PRO A 110 4.01 10.19 -12.22
N HIS A 111 3.17 9.16 -11.99
CA HIS A 111 3.19 7.87 -12.69
C HIS A 111 4.43 6.97 -12.46
N THR A 112 5.52 7.48 -11.89
CA THR A 112 6.76 6.69 -11.72
C THR A 112 6.69 5.68 -10.57
N ASN A 113 5.83 5.90 -9.57
CA ASN A 113 5.70 4.97 -8.45
C ASN A 113 5.04 3.64 -8.86
N GLU A 114 3.99 3.71 -9.67
CA GLU A 114 3.32 2.52 -10.22
C GLU A 114 4.27 1.71 -11.11
N LEU A 115 5.09 2.38 -11.93
CA LEU A 115 6.14 1.72 -12.74
C LEU A 115 7.19 1.01 -11.88
N LEU A 116 7.60 1.63 -10.76
CA LEU A 116 8.52 1.02 -9.80
C LEU A 116 7.92 -0.25 -9.17
N LEU A 117 6.65 -0.18 -8.75
CA LEU A 117 5.96 -1.33 -8.18
C LEU A 117 5.80 -2.44 -9.22
N GLY A 118 5.43 -2.12 -10.46
CA GLY A 118 5.32 -3.11 -11.52
C GLY A 118 6.61 -3.88 -11.76
N LYS A 119 7.77 -3.20 -11.69
CA LYS A 119 9.08 -3.88 -11.71
C LYS A 119 9.33 -4.73 -10.46
N ALA A 120 9.01 -4.22 -9.28
CA ALA A 120 9.25 -4.90 -8.01
C ALA A 120 8.41 -6.19 -7.84
N LEU A 121 7.24 -6.26 -8.49
CA LEU A 121 6.30 -7.36 -8.34
C LEU A 121 6.55 -8.56 -9.27
N LYS A 122 7.47 -8.43 -10.22
CA LYS A 122 7.90 -9.54 -11.10
C LYS A 122 8.58 -10.65 -10.30
N GLY A 123 8.66 -11.84 -10.88
CA GLY A 123 9.33 -12.98 -10.24
C GLY A 123 8.55 -13.58 -9.06
N GLY A 124 7.22 -13.54 -9.10
CA GLY A 124 6.35 -14.18 -8.12
C GLY A 124 6.04 -13.35 -6.86
N PHE A 125 6.41 -12.07 -6.84
CA PHE A 125 6.04 -11.16 -5.74
C PHE A 125 4.60 -10.66 -5.86
N ARG A 126 4.03 -10.57 -7.08
CA ARG A 126 2.63 -10.16 -7.31
C ARG A 126 1.63 -11.01 -6.50
N GLU A 127 1.84 -12.32 -6.44
CA GLU A 127 0.92 -13.25 -5.76
C GLU A 127 0.97 -13.15 -4.23
N LYS A 128 1.99 -12.46 -3.69
CA LYS A 128 2.22 -12.33 -2.25
C LYS A 128 1.56 -11.07 -1.66
N VAL A 129 0.96 -10.23 -2.50
CA VAL A 129 0.51 -8.90 -2.10
C VAL A 129 -0.90 -8.56 -2.59
N GLN A 130 -1.55 -7.69 -1.85
CA GLN A 130 -2.75 -6.96 -2.23
C GLN A 130 -2.31 -5.54 -2.59
N ILE A 131 -2.63 -5.10 -3.80
CA ILE A 131 -2.23 -3.80 -4.34
C ILE A 131 -3.39 -2.82 -4.24
N ALA A 132 -3.12 -1.70 -3.58
CA ALA A 132 -3.98 -0.54 -3.54
C ALA A 132 -3.42 0.57 -4.45
N THR A 133 -4.24 1.11 -5.35
CA THR A 133 -3.93 2.37 -6.05
C THR A 133 -5.13 3.31 -6.06
N LYS A 134 -4.85 4.58 -6.37
CA LYS A 134 -5.80 5.69 -6.25
C LYS A 134 -5.79 6.54 -7.50
N PHE A 135 -6.92 7.21 -7.72
CA PHE A 135 -7.14 8.14 -8.82
C PHE A 135 -7.77 9.45 -8.35
N GLY A 136 -7.86 10.43 -9.24
CA GLY A 136 -8.65 11.65 -9.01
C GLY A 136 -7.82 12.86 -8.62
N VAL A 137 -6.50 12.75 -8.60
CA VAL A 137 -5.61 13.91 -8.44
C VAL A 137 -4.74 14.03 -9.67
N VAL A 138 -4.83 15.17 -10.35
CA VAL A 138 -4.00 15.52 -11.51
C VAL A 138 -3.11 16.69 -11.13
N LEU A 139 -1.81 16.55 -11.40
CA LEU A 139 -0.86 17.66 -11.28
C LEU A 139 -0.63 18.27 -12.66
N LYS A 140 -1.18 19.47 -12.88
CA LYS A 140 -1.05 20.22 -14.12
C LYS A 140 -0.41 21.57 -13.84
N ASP A 141 0.75 21.83 -14.45
CA ASP A 141 1.50 23.08 -14.27
C ASP A 141 1.76 23.47 -12.80
N GLY A 142 2.03 22.47 -11.96
CA GLY A 142 2.24 22.64 -10.51
C GLY A 142 0.96 22.89 -9.69
N LYS A 143 -0.21 22.91 -10.33
CA LYS A 143 -1.51 22.98 -9.67
C LYS A 143 -2.12 21.60 -9.51
N MET A 144 -2.75 21.39 -8.37
CA MET A 144 -3.50 20.18 -8.08
C MET A 144 -4.95 20.36 -8.54
N GLU A 145 -5.37 19.58 -9.52
CA GLU A 145 -6.76 19.46 -9.97
C GLU A 145 -7.33 18.14 -9.45
N VAL A 146 -8.65 18.13 -9.22
CA VAL A 146 -9.37 16.94 -8.74
C VAL A 146 -10.40 16.55 -9.78
N HIS A 147 -10.40 15.28 -10.19
CA HIS A 147 -11.25 14.76 -11.28
C HIS A 147 -12.03 13.54 -10.83
N GLY A 148 -13.36 13.64 -10.90
CA GLY A 148 -14.30 12.55 -10.59
C GLY A 148 -15.11 12.08 -11.78
N GLU A 149 -14.88 12.65 -12.97
CA GLU A 149 -15.67 12.36 -14.17
C GLU A 149 -15.51 10.88 -14.58
N PRO A 150 -16.61 10.17 -14.91
CA PRO A 150 -16.58 8.74 -15.27
C PRO A 150 -15.52 8.33 -16.30
N GLU A 151 -15.37 9.14 -17.34
CA GLU A 151 -14.41 8.92 -18.42
C GLU A 151 -12.97 8.99 -17.91
N TYR A 152 -12.69 9.95 -17.03
CA TYR A 152 -11.39 10.09 -16.38
C TYR A 152 -11.12 8.89 -15.47
N VAL A 153 -12.09 8.46 -14.64
CA VAL A 153 -11.91 7.31 -13.73
C VAL A 153 -11.55 6.04 -14.51
N ARG A 154 -12.23 5.77 -15.64
CA ARG A 154 -11.91 4.61 -16.49
C ARG A 154 -10.49 4.71 -17.06
N ALA A 155 -10.16 5.87 -17.66
CA ALA A 155 -8.85 6.09 -18.26
C ALA A 155 -7.71 5.99 -17.23
N ALA A 156 -7.90 6.56 -16.05
CA ALA A 156 -6.93 6.48 -14.95
C ALA A 156 -6.72 5.02 -14.51
N CYS A 157 -7.79 4.24 -14.41
CA CYS A 157 -7.74 2.84 -14.01
C CYS A 157 -6.98 1.97 -15.02
N GLU A 158 -7.27 2.12 -16.31
CA GLU A 158 -6.56 1.41 -17.39
C GLU A 158 -5.07 1.80 -17.44
N ALA A 159 -4.78 3.08 -17.26
CA ALA A 159 -3.41 3.56 -17.23
C ALA A 159 -2.64 3.03 -16.01
N SER A 160 -3.27 2.94 -14.84
CA SER A 160 -2.68 2.33 -13.65
C SER A 160 -2.39 0.84 -13.82
N LEU A 161 -3.33 0.06 -14.38
CA LEU A 161 -3.08 -1.36 -14.72
C LEU A 161 -1.86 -1.52 -15.62
N LYS A 162 -1.77 -0.69 -16.67
CA LYS A 162 -0.64 -0.72 -17.62
C LYS A 162 0.69 -0.36 -16.96
N ARG A 163 0.71 0.63 -16.06
CA ARG A 163 1.94 1.05 -15.36
C ARG A 163 2.39 0.02 -14.31
N LEU A 164 1.43 -0.57 -13.60
CA LEU A 164 1.69 -1.64 -12.65
C LEU A 164 2.04 -2.97 -13.35
N ASP A 165 1.72 -3.13 -14.63
CA ASP A 165 1.94 -4.38 -15.38
C ASP A 165 1.19 -5.55 -14.72
N VAL A 166 -0.07 -5.33 -14.35
CA VAL A 166 -0.95 -6.30 -13.68
C VAL A 166 -2.33 -6.35 -14.33
N ASP A 167 -2.97 -7.51 -14.25
CA ASP A 167 -4.33 -7.69 -14.77
C ASP A 167 -5.40 -7.16 -13.80
N CYS A 168 -5.11 -7.17 -12.49
CA CYS A 168 -6.04 -6.77 -11.45
C CYS A 168 -5.38 -5.92 -10.35
N ILE A 169 -6.17 -4.97 -9.84
CA ILE A 169 -5.88 -4.14 -8.65
C ILE A 169 -6.84 -4.61 -7.56
N ASP A 170 -6.32 -4.96 -6.37
CA ASP A 170 -7.09 -5.53 -5.25
C ASP A 170 -7.93 -4.48 -4.50
N LEU A 171 -7.49 -3.22 -4.52
CA LEU A 171 -8.21 -2.08 -3.95
C LEU A 171 -7.99 -0.83 -4.81
N TYR A 172 -9.07 -0.30 -5.40
CA TYR A 172 -9.02 0.91 -6.22
C TYR A 172 -9.98 1.94 -5.67
N TYR A 173 -9.45 3.10 -5.24
CA TYR A 173 -10.25 4.10 -4.51
C TYR A 173 -9.94 5.53 -4.91
N VAL A 174 -10.89 6.42 -4.63
CA VAL A 174 -10.77 7.84 -4.91
C VAL A 174 -9.76 8.48 -3.95
N HIS A 175 -8.81 9.23 -4.50
CA HIS A 175 -7.77 9.91 -3.75
C HIS A 175 -8.30 11.22 -3.13
N ARG A 176 -9.12 11.96 -3.88
CA ARG A 176 -9.86 13.15 -3.44
C ARG A 176 -11.20 13.23 -4.17
N ILE A 177 -12.24 13.64 -3.45
CA ILE A 177 -13.59 13.76 -4.02
C ILE A 177 -13.67 15.05 -4.85
N ASP A 178 -14.08 14.91 -6.11
CA ASP A 178 -14.43 16.06 -6.95
C ASP A 178 -15.83 16.56 -6.56
N THR A 179 -15.91 17.77 -6.00
CA THR A 179 -17.18 18.34 -5.54
C THR A 179 -18.06 18.85 -6.68
N ARG A 180 -17.57 18.84 -7.92
CA ARG A 180 -18.34 19.25 -9.12
C ARG A 180 -19.16 18.10 -9.69
N VAL A 181 -18.80 16.86 -9.36
CA VAL A 181 -19.45 15.64 -9.83
C VAL A 181 -20.12 14.96 -8.62
N PRO A 182 -21.42 14.61 -8.67
CA PRO A 182 -22.04 13.85 -7.59
C PRO A 182 -21.26 12.57 -7.31
N ILE A 183 -21.04 12.25 -6.03
CA ILE A 183 -20.17 11.14 -5.64
C ILE A 183 -20.70 9.80 -6.16
N GLU A 184 -22.02 9.64 -6.24
CA GLU A 184 -22.71 8.47 -6.78
C GLU A 184 -22.31 8.20 -8.23
N VAL A 185 -22.12 9.25 -9.03
CA VAL A 185 -21.67 9.14 -10.43
C VAL A 185 -20.24 8.59 -10.47
N THR A 186 -19.34 9.11 -9.64
CA THR A 186 -17.95 8.62 -9.56
C THR A 186 -17.90 7.16 -9.08
N VAL A 187 -18.63 6.85 -8.01
CA VAL A 187 -18.68 5.52 -7.37
C VAL A 187 -19.31 4.47 -8.28
N SER A 188 -20.31 4.84 -9.09
CA SER A 188 -20.96 3.90 -10.03
C SER A 188 -19.98 3.25 -11.02
N ILE A 189 -18.91 3.96 -11.41
CA ILE A 189 -17.88 3.44 -12.33
C ILE A 189 -16.99 2.39 -11.70
N LEU A 190 -16.73 2.52 -10.40
CA LEU A 190 -15.99 1.51 -9.66
C LEU A 190 -16.82 0.21 -9.53
N GLN A 191 -18.14 0.31 -9.45
CA GLN A 191 -19.03 -0.85 -9.53
C GLN A 191 -19.07 -1.47 -10.92
N TRP A 192 -19.02 -0.68 -12.00
CA TRP A 192 -19.00 -1.19 -13.38
C TRP A 192 -17.88 -2.21 -13.61
N LYS A 193 -16.66 -1.94 -13.11
CA LYS A 193 -15.52 -2.83 -13.32
C LYS A 193 -15.65 -4.18 -12.60
N ARG A 194 -16.49 -4.27 -11.57
CA ARG A 194 -16.81 -5.53 -10.86
C ARG A 194 -17.59 -6.51 -11.75
N TYR A 195 -18.31 -6.03 -12.76
CA TYR A 195 -19.15 -6.84 -13.65
C TYR A 195 -18.50 -7.16 -15.01
N SER A 196 -17.42 -6.45 -15.37
CA SER A 196 -16.59 -6.79 -16.53
C SER A 196 -15.48 -7.73 -16.08
N ALA A 197 -15.46 -8.95 -16.60
CA ALA A 197 -14.75 -10.15 -16.10
C ALA A 197 -13.20 -10.10 -15.97
N THR A 198 -12.58 -8.92 -15.92
CA THR A 198 -11.13 -8.72 -15.83
C THR A 198 -10.64 -8.12 -14.50
N ALA A 199 -11.51 -7.86 -13.50
CA ALA A 199 -11.06 -7.38 -12.20
C ALA A 199 -11.85 -8.00 -11.03
N PHE A 200 -11.36 -9.14 -10.51
CA PHE A 200 -11.75 -9.60 -9.17
C PHE A 200 -11.11 -8.67 -8.13
N GLY A 201 -11.90 -7.73 -7.58
CA GLY A 201 -11.51 -6.94 -6.40
C GLY A 201 -11.50 -5.42 -6.58
N VAL A 202 -12.57 -4.80 -7.07
CA VAL A 202 -12.79 -3.37 -6.80
C VAL A 202 -13.63 -3.26 -5.53
N MET A 203 -12.95 -3.02 -4.40
CA MET A 203 -13.59 -2.79 -3.11
C MET A 203 -13.97 -1.32 -2.97
N LEU A 204 -15.27 -1.07 -2.95
CA LEU A 204 -15.89 0.16 -2.48
C LEU A 204 -16.55 -0.17 -1.14
N ASP A 205 -16.08 0.45 -0.08
CA ASP A 205 -16.90 0.98 1.01
C ASP A 205 -16.03 2.02 1.73
N CYS A 206 -15.94 3.19 1.11
CA CYS A 206 -15.62 4.41 1.83
C CYS A 206 -16.68 5.43 1.41
N ILE A 207 -17.46 5.85 2.41
CA ILE A 207 -18.43 6.95 2.40
C ILE A 207 -19.85 6.52 1.97
N PHE A 208 -20.77 6.55 2.94
CA PHE A 208 -22.21 6.20 2.90
C PHE A 208 -22.59 4.73 3.22
N CYS A 209 -22.36 4.34 4.47
CA CYS A 209 -23.25 3.43 5.18
C CYS A 209 -23.58 4.05 6.55
N ASP A 210 -24.61 4.89 6.56
CA ASP A 210 -25.73 4.91 7.50
C ASP A 210 -26.92 5.54 6.76
#